data_AF-A0A9X5CB82-F1
#
_entry.id   AF-A0A9X5CB82-F1
#
_cell.length_a   1.000
_cell.length_b   1.000
_cell.length_c   1.000
_cell.angle_alpha   90.00
_cell.angle_beta   90.00
_cell.angle_gamma   90.00
#
_symmetry.space_group_name_H-M   'P 1'
#
loop_
_entity.id
_entity.type
_entity.pdbx_description
1 polymer ?
#
loop_
_entity_poly.entity_id
_entity_poly.type
_entity_poly.pdbx_seq_one_letter_code
_entity_poly.pdbx_strand_id
1 'polypeptide(L)'
;MTVRERIEKLQEQMKKKDIQIYIVPTADYHQSEYVGEHFKARKFLTGFTGSAGTAVVLQDQAYLWTDGRYFIQAAQELKESGVVLQKIGEPDVPTIEEFLKKELTDQGVIGFDGRTVGVAKGQEYAEIAADKGGSVRYDLDLVDEIWEERPPLSEKPAFLLDIRYAGETVEKKLSRVRKAMEEQKADVLVITSLDDIGWLLNIRGNDVEYFPLLLSYAVVGKDRVDLYADERKFSGEILAHFQENHVKVYPYDDIYERMKRFTKDETVMLDPEQMNYALFSNLSEEVSKVQAENPILMMKAVKNPVEAENIRNAHIKDGIAHTKFMYWLKTTIGKERITELSASAKLEALRGMQEHFLGPSFGPICAYKEHAACAHYSSTPETNVELKTEGLFLTDTGGHYYEGSTDITRTVALGEITGEERRHFTTVVCGMLRLADARFLYGCSGMTLDYAAREPFWRQGINYNHGTGHGVGYLGNIHEPPANFHWKKVPGKSKYPALEVGMVITDEPGIYIEGSHGIRIENELMVAEGEKNEYGQFLHFEILTYVPIDLDAIDPGLMTEQEKQLLNGYHQKVYEKIGPHLTEEERTWLREYTRAI
;
A
#
# COMPACT_ATOMS: atom_id res chain seq x y z
N MET A 1 -9.56 -8.88 -28.55
CA MET A 1 -8.30 -9.61 -28.76
C MET A 1 -8.07 -10.60 -27.63
N THR A 2 -7.67 -11.82 -27.94
CA THR A 2 -7.19 -12.81 -26.97
C THR A 2 -5.82 -12.39 -26.41
N VAL A 3 -5.39 -12.95 -25.27
CA VAL A 3 -4.05 -12.70 -24.70
C VAL A 3 -2.96 -13.02 -25.72
N ARG A 4 -3.08 -14.15 -26.41
CA ARG A 4 -2.14 -14.57 -27.45
C ARG A 4 -2.01 -13.56 -28.59
N GLU A 5 -3.13 -13.06 -29.12
CA GLU A 5 -3.11 -12.03 -30.18
C GLU A 5 -2.42 -10.73 -29.71
N ARG A 6 -2.57 -10.35 -28.44
CA ARG A 6 -1.91 -9.16 -27.87
C ARG A 6 -0.39 -9.35 -27.83
N ILE A 7 0.07 -10.52 -27.39
CA ILE A 7 1.50 -10.87 -27.35
C ILE A 7 2.08 -10.92 -28.77
N GLU A 8 1.38 -11.52 -29.73
CA GLU A 8 1.81 -11.58 -31.13
C GLU A 8 1.94 -10.17 -31.74
N LYS A 9 0.97 -9.27 -31.51
CA LYS A 9 1.08 -7.87 -31.94
C LYS A 9 2.27 -7.14 -31.27
N LEU A 10 2.53 -7.37 -29.98
CA LEU A 10 3.68 -6.79 -29.29
C LEU A 10 5.00 -7.28 -29.92
N GLN A 11 5.11 -8.59 -30.18
CA GLN A 11 6.27 -9.20 -30.83
C GLN A 11 6.50 -8.65 -32.24
N GLU A 12 5.44 -8.36 -33.00
CA GLU A 12 5.56 -7.67 -34.29
C GLU A 12 6.16 -6.28 -34.15
N GLN A 13 5.77 -5.50 -33.13
CA GLN A 13 6.39 -4.19 -32.87
C GLN A 13 7.84 -4.33 -32.41
N MET A 14 8.13 -5.30 -31.54
CA MET A 14 9.50 -5.61 -31.12
C MET A 14 10.41 -5.90 -32.33
N LYS A 15 9.95 -6.72 -33.30
CA LYS A 15 10.67 -7.01 -34.55
C LYS A 15 10.93 -5.77 -35.39
N LYS A 16 9.95 -4.88 -35.52
CA LYS A 16 10.09 -3.64 -36.32
C LYS A 16 11.08 -2.64 -35.71
N LYS A 17 11.36 -2.76 -34.40
CA LYS A 17 12.20 -1.83 -33.64
C LYS A 17 13.53 -2.47 -33.18
N ASP A 18 13.83 -3.68 -33.66
CA ASP A 18 15.01 -4.46 -33.31
C ASP A 18 15.15 -4.71 -31.79
N ILE A 19 14.04 -4.86 -31.08
CA ILE A 19 14.01 -5.16 -29.63
C ILE A 19 13.95 -6.68 -29.44
N GLN A 20 14.89 -7.26 -28.70
CA GLN A 20 14.92 -8.70 -28.46
C GLN A 20 13.99 -9.11 -27.32
N ILE A 21 14.04 -8.38 -26.21
CA ILE A 21 13.28 -8.67 -24.98
C ILE A 21 12.52 -7.41 -24.59
N TYR A 22 11.22 -7.51 -24.29
CA TYR A 22 10.42 -6.38 -23.81
C TYR A 22 9.85 -6.65 -22.41
N ILE A 23 10.01 -5.69 -21.50
CA ILE A 23 9.64 -5.82 -20.09
C ILE A 23 8.46 -4.90 -19.78
N VAL A 24 7.42 -5.44 -19.13
CA VAL A 24 6.23 -4.70 -18.72
C VAL A 24 5.96 -4.98 -17.24
N PRO A 25 6.38 -4.08 -16.33
CA PRO A 25 6.11 -4.22 -14.90
C PRO A 25 4.65 -3.88 -14.57
N THR A 26 4.31 -4.02 -13.29
CA THR A 26 3.12 -3.34 -12.72
C THR A 26 3.58 -2.09 -12.02
N ALA A 27 3.52 -0.98 -12.75
CA ALA A 27 3.91 0.32 -12.24
C ALA A 27 3.26 1.41 -13.10
N ASP A 28 3.01 2.56 -12.49
CA ASP A 28 2.72 3.79 -13.19
C ASP A 28 3.99 4.64 -13.32
N TYR A 29 3.83 5.90 -13.76
CA TYR A 29 4.98 6.79 -13.93
C TYR A 29 5.61 7.29 -12.61
N HIS A 30 5.01 6.94 -11.49
CA HIS A 30 5.34 7.41 -10.13
C HIS A 30 5.73 6.27 -9.18
N GLN A 31 5.82 5.03 -9.70
CA GLN A 31 6.07 3.83 -8.89
C GLN A 31 5.02 3.61 -7.79
N SER A 32 3.76 4.00 -8.06
CA SER A 32 2.64 3.78 -7.15
C SER A 32 2.39 2.28 -6.96
N GLU A 33 2.00 1.90 -5.75
CA GLU A 33 1.67 0.50 -5.43
C GLU A 33 0.44 0.01 -6.21
N TYR A 34 -0.59 0.86 -6.26
CA TYR A 34 -1.78 0.64 -7.08
C TYR A 34 -1.74 1.58 -8.27
N VAL A 35 -2.15 1.06 -9.43
CA VAL A 35 -2.04 1.77 -10.69
C VAL A 35 -3.42 1.94 -11.30
N GLY A 36 -3.70 3.14 -11.82
CA GLY A 36 -4.93 3.43 -12.54
C GLY A 36 -5.09 2.57 -13.80
N GLU A 37 -6.31 2.48 -14.34
CA GLU A 37 -6.63 1.62 -15.49
C GLU A 37 -5.72 1.84 -16.71
N HIS A 38 -5.30 3.09 -16.97
CA HIS A 38 -4.34 3.44 -18.03
C HIS A 38 -3.01 2.68 -17.93
N PHE A 39 -2.57 2.37 -16.71
CA PHE A 39 -1.28 1.75 -16.41
C PHE A 39 -1.37 0.22 -16.27
N LYS A 40 -2.55 -0.38 -16.41
CA LYS A 40 -2.76 -1.84 -16.33
C LYS A 40 -2.27 -2.58 -17.59
N ALA A 41 -1.13 -2.15 -18.15
CA ALA A 41 -0.50 -2.70 -19.35
C ALA A 41 -0.15 -4.18 -19.23
N ARG A 42 0.39 -4.61 -18.08
CA ARG A 42 0.66 -6.03 -17.80
C ARG A 42 -0.61 -6.87 -17.74
N LYS A 43 -1.70 -6.35 -17.17
CA LYS A 43 -3.02 -7.02 -17.16
C LYS A 43 -3.59 -7.11 -18.58
N PHE A 44 -3.52 -6.03 -19.36
CA PHE A 44 -3.90 -6.06 -20.77
C PHE A 44 -3.10 -7.14 -21.52
N LEU A 45 -1.78 -7.17 -21.35
CA LEU A 45 -0.91 -8.07 -22.09
C LEU A 45 -1.09 -9.54 -21.70
N THR A 46 -1.22 -9.86 -20.41
CA THR A 46 -1.17 -11.24 -19.90
C THR A 46 -2.52 -11.81 -19.47
N GLY A 47 -3.52 -10.96 -19.22
CA GLY A 47 -4.79 -11.33 -18.60
C GLY A 47 -4.74 -11.45 -17.08
N PHE A 48 -3.54 -11.49 -16.47
CA PHE A 48 -3.39 -11.62 -15.03
C PHE A 48 -3.74 -10.32 -14.29
N THR A 49 -4.58 -10.42 -13.25
CA THR A 49 -5.23 -9.28 -12.59
C THR A 49 -4.70 -8.95 -11.20
N GLY A 50 -3.84 -9.80 -10.62
CA GLY A 50 -3.26 -9.57 -9.28
C GLY A 50 -2.36 -8.33 -9.22
N SER A 51 -2.24 -7.67 -8.06
CA SER A 51 -1.62 -6.34 -7.97
C SER A 51 -0.09 -6.31 -8.21
N ALA A 52 0.61 -7.44 -8.14
CA ALA A 52 2.06 -7.50 -8.34
C ALA A 52 2.45 -8.47 -9.45
N GLY A 53 3.40 -8.06 -10.28
CA GLY A 53 4.04 -8.93 -11.25
C GLY A 53 4.68 -8.18 -12.41
N THR A 54 5.58 -8.87 -13.12
CA THR A 54 6.30 -8.34 -14.29
C THR A 54 6.21 -9.32 -15.43
N ALA A 55 5.73 -8.85 -16.58
CA ALA A 55 5.75 -9.62 -17.81
C ALA A 55 7.08 -9.39 -18.55
N VAL A 56 7.67 -10.47 -19.06
CA VAL A 56 8.84 -10.42 -19.94
C VAL A 56 8.48 -11.16 -21.22
N VAL A 57 8.60 -10.46 -22.35
CA VAL A 57 8.25 -10.98 -23.67
C VAL A 57 9.50 -11.12 -24.51
N LEU A 58 9.72 -12.34 -25.00
CA LEU A 58 10.70 -12.69 -26.03
C LEU A 58 10.02 -12.67 -27.41
N GLN A 59 10.82 -12.88 -28.46
CA GLN A 59 10.36 -12.92 -29.85
C GLN A 59 9.34 -14.02 -30.18
N ASP A 60 9.29 -15.08 -29.36
CA ASP A 60 8.48 -16.28 -29.57
C ASP A 60 7.75 -16.78 -28.31
N GLN A 61 8.05 -16.23 -27.12
CA GLN A 61 7.47 -16.66 -25.85
C GLN A 61 7.24 -15.48 -24.89
N ALA A 62 6.24 -15.58 -24.02
CA ALA A 62 5.99 -14.62 -22.94
C ALA A 62 5.99 -15.31 -21.57
N TYR A 63 6.42 -14.57 -20.56
CA TYR A 63 6.55 -15.02 -19.17
C TYR A 63 5.95 -13.99 -18.22
N LEU A 64 5.51 -14.43 -17.05
CA LEU A 64 5.05 -13.58 -15.96
C LEU A 64 5.69 -14.02 -14.65
N TRP A 65 6.44 -13.12 -14.00
CA TRP A 65 6.89 -13.28 -12.62
C TRP A 65 5.89 -12.64 -11.67
N THR A 66 5.50 -13.35 -10.61
CA THR A 66 4.71 -12.81 -9.49
C THR A 66 5.11 -13.50 -8.19
N ASP A 67 4.70 -12.96 -7.05
CA ASP A 67 5.05 -13.46 -5.72
C ASP A 67 3.99 -14.41 -5.13
N GLY A 68 4.30 -15.00 -3.97
CA GLY A 68 3.51 -16.05 -3.33
C GLY A 68 2.06 -15.69 -3.03
N ARG A 69 1.71 -14.39 -2.95
CA ARG A 69 0.31 -13.95 -2.78
C ARG A 69 -0.56 -14.34 -3.97
N TYR A 70 0.03 -14.53 -5.14
CA TYR A 70 -0.68 -14.64 -6.41
C TYR A 70 -0.46 -15.96 -7.17
N PHE A 71 0.26 -16.94 -6.63
CA PHE A 71 0.56 -18.18 -7.36
C PHE A 71 -0.69 -18.93 -7.81
N ILE A 72 -1.70 -19.04 -6.93
CA ILE A 72 -2.95 -19.74 -7.23
C ILE A 72 -3.74 -18.97 -8.29
N GLN A 73 -3.92 -17.66 -8.08
CA GLN A 73 -4.63 -16.78 -9.01
C GLN A 73 -3.97 -16.77 -10.39
N ALA A 74 -2.65 -16.57 -10.46
CA ALA A 74 -1.90 -16.50 -11.71
C ALA A 74 -1.95 -17.82 -12.48
N ALA A 75 -1.89 -18.97 -11.79
CA ALA A 75 -2.02 -20.28 -12.44
C ALA A 75 -3.41 -20.48 -13.08
N GLN A 76 -4.46 -19.95 -12.46
CA GLN A 76 -5.82 -20.02 -12.99
C GLN A 76 -6.03 -19.05 -14.16
N GLU A 77 -5.65 -17.77 -14.00
CA GLU A 77 -5.89 -16.71 -14.98
C GLU A 77 -5.02 -16.85 -16.23
N LEU A 78 -3.80 -17.40 -16.11
CA LEU A 78 -2.91 -17.62 -17.25
C LEU A 78 -3.20 -18.93 -18.00
N LYS A 79 -4.15 -19.74 -17.52
CA LYS A 79 -4.50 -21.00 -18.18
C LYS A 79 -4.92 -20.73 -19.62
N GLU A 80 -4.32 -21.47 -20.56
CA GLU A 80 -4.55 -21.33 -22.01
C GLU A 80 -4.13 -19.98 -22.64
N SER A 81 -3.52 -19.07 -21.87
CA SER A 81 -3.03 -17.78 -22.37
C SER A 81 -1.78 -17.87 -23.25
N GLY A 82 -0.98 -18.94 -23.07
CA GLY A 82 0.35 -19.09 -23.65
C GLY A 82 1.47 -18.39 -22.86
N VAL A 83 1.15 -17.66 -21.79
CA VAL A 83 2.11 -17.03 -20.88
C VAL A 83 2.61 -18.04 -19.85
N VAL A 84 3.93 -18.14 -19.68
CA VAL A 84 4.55 -19.05 -18.72
C VAL A 84 4.69 -18.35 -17.36
N LEU A 85 4.05 -18.90 -16.33
CA LEU A 85 4.15 -18.41 -14.95
C LEU A 85 5.51 -18.77 -14.34
N GLN A 86 6.16 -17.77 -13.74
CA GLN A 86 7.39 -17.88 -12.96
C GLN A 86 7.09 -17.48 -11.51
N LYS A 87 7.22 -18.42 -10.58
CA LYS A 87 6.85 -18.26 -9.17
C LYS A 87 8.03 -17.73 -8.35
N ILE A 88 8.09 -16.42 -8.09
CA ILE A 88 9.24 -15.79 -7.42
C ILE A 88 9.53 -16.47 -6.08
N GLY A 89 10.79 -16.89 -5.88
CA GLY A 89 11.27 -17.46 -4.62
C GLY A 89 11.10 -18.97 -4.50
N GLU A 90 10.41 -19.64 -5.43
CA GLU A 90 10.42 -21.09 -5.52
C GLU A 90 11.78 -21.61 -6.01
N PRO A 91 12.19 -22.84 -5.62
CA PRO A 91 13.38 -23.47 -6.15
C PRO A 91 13.37 -23.52 -7.68
N ASP A 92 14.53 -23.33 -8.30
CA ASP A 92 14.75 -23.39 -9.75
C ASP A 92 14.05 -22.30 -10.61
N VAL A 93 13.35 -21.33 -9.99
CA VAL A 93 12.82 -20.15 -10.69
C VAL A 93 13.89 -19.06 -10.71
N PRO A 94 14.42 -18.67 -11.90
CA PRO A 94 15.43 -17.62 -11.97
C PRO A 94 14.81 -16.25 -11.63
N THR A 95 15.64 -15.33 -11.14
CA THR A 95 15.24 -13.93 -11.11
C THR A 95 15.10 -13.39 -12.54
N ILE A 96 14.41 -12.25 -12.70
CA ILE A 96 14.26 -11.61 -14.02
C ILE A 96 15.65 -11.31 -14.59
N GLU A 97 16.58 -10.86 -13.76
CA GLU A 97 17.93 -10.49 -14.15
C GLU A 97 18.75 -11.69 -14.61
N GLU A 98 18.66 -12.81 -13.89
CA GLU A 98 19.29 -14.09 -14.28
C GLU A 98 18.72 -14.58 -15.62
N PHE A 99 17.40 -14.46 -15.79
CA PHE A 99 16.72 -14.79 -17.04
C PHE A 99 17.19 -13.90 -18.19
N LEU A 100 17.26 -12.58 -17.99
CA LEU A 100 17.74 -11.63 -19.00
C LEU A 100 19.20 -11.94 -19.40
N LYS A 101 20.10 -12.17 -18.45
CA LYS A 101 21.51 -12.52 -18.73
C LYS A 101 21.65 -13.79 -19.57
N LYS A 102 20.75 -14.75 -19.35
CA LYS A 102 20.73 -16.03 -20.07
C LYS A 102 20.17 -15.91 -21.48
N GLU A 103 19.02 -15.23 -21.64
CA GLU A 103 18.27 -15.20 -22.90
C GLU A 103 18.74 -14.07 -23.85
N LEU A 104 19.37 -13.02 -23.34
CA LEU A 104 19.89 -11.93 -24.17
C LEU A 104 21.09 -12.39 -25.02
N THR A 105 21.00 -12.20 -26.34
CA THR A 105 22.08 -12.52 -27.28
C THR A 105 23.11 -11.40 -27.33
N ASP A 106 24.28 -11.68 -27.93
CA ASP A 106 25.26 -10.63 -28.22
C ASP A 106 24.61 -9.53 -29.06
N GLN A 107 24.88 -8.27 -28.71
CA GLN A 107 24.26 -7.06 -29.25
C GLN A 107 22.73 -6.98 -29.07
N GLY A 108 22.15 -7.81 -28.19
CA GLY A 108 20.72 -7.84 -27.91
C GLY A 108 20.20 -6.53 -27.30
N VAL A 109 18.95 -6.20 -27.62
CA VAL A 109 18.29 -4.98 -27.12
C VAL A 109 17.17 -5.32 -26.14
N ILE A 110 17.22 -4.72 -24.96
CA ILE A 110 16.14 -4.80 -23.96
C ILE A 110 15.26 -3.55 -24.09
N GLY A 111 13.97 -3.71 -24.32
CA GLY A 111 13.00 -2.63 -24.36
C GLY A 111 12.09 -2.58 -23.14
N PHE A 112 11.69 -1.38 -22.74
CA PHE A 112 10.67 -1.13 -21.71
C PHE A 112 10.20 0.33 -21.81
N ASP A 113 9.03 0.67 -21.28
CA ASP A 113 8.67 2.07 -21.10
C ASP A 113 9.44 2.61 -19.87
N GLY A 114 10.43 3.46 -20.12
CA GLY A 114 11.29 4.05 -19.08
C GLY A 114 10.55 4.88 -18.05
N ARG A 115 9.32 5.29 -18.34
CA ARG A 115 8.46 5.97 -17.37
C ARG A 115 7.90 5.01 -16.33
N THR A 116 7.75 3.73 -16.64
CA THR A 116 7.18 2.71 -15.75
C THR A 116 8.22 1.89 -14.98
N VAL A 117 9.52 2.03 -15.30
CA VAL A 117 10.60 1.29 -14.63
C VAL A 117 11.38 2.23 -13.71
N GLY A 118 11.53 1.86 -12.43
CA GLY A 118 12.35 2.62 -11.47
C GLY A 118 13.84 2.66 -11.84
N VAL A 119 14.56 3.68 -11.36
CA VAL A 119 15.98 3.93 -11.73
C VAL A 119 16.86 2.70 -11.55
N ALA A 120 16.82 2.07 -10.37
CA ALA A 120 17.68 0.94 -10.05
C ALA A 120 17.50 -0.23 -11.03
N LYS A 121 16.25 -0.58 -11.37
CA LYS A 121 15.95 -1.65 -12.31
C LYS A 121 16.34 -1.29 -13.73
N GLY A 122 16.09 -0.06 -14.16
CA GLY A 122 16.48 0.40 -15.49
C GLY A 122 18.01 0.39 -15.68
N GLN A 123 18.78 0.78 -14.65
CA GLN A 123 20.24 0.68 -14.65
C GLN A 123 20.72 -0.77 -14.72
N GLU A 124 20.14 -1.65 -13.92
CA GLU A 124 20.46 -3.09 -13.93
C GLU A 124 20.21 -3.71 -15.31
N TYR A 125 19.09 -3.36 -15.97
CA TYR A 125 18.83 -3.80 -17.35
C TYR A 125 19.83 -3.21 -18.36
N ALA A 126 20.23 -1.95 -18.19
CA ALA A 126 21.24 -1.32 -19.04
C ALA A 126 22.61 -1.98 -18.90
N GLU A 127 23.02 -2.33 -17.67
CA GLU A 127 24.26 -3.07 -17.39
C GLU A 127 24.23 -4.46 -18.04
N ILE A 128 23.14 -5.22 -17.89
CA ILE A 128 22.98 -6.53 -18.53
C ILE A 128 23.10 -6.45 -20.05
N ALA A 129 22.48 -5.43 -20.66
CA ALA A 129 22.58 -5.23 -22.10
C ALA A 129 24.00 -4.85 -22.53
N ALA A 130 24.66 -3.96 -21.79
CA ALA A 130 26.03 -3.53 -22.06
C ALA A 130 27.05 -4.68 -21.97
N ASP A 131 26.88 -5.61 -21.02
CA ASP A 131 27.72 -6.81 -20.88
C ASP A 131 27.69 -7.72 -22.13
N LYS A 132 26.60 -7.64 -22.91
CA LYS A 132 26.44 -8.34 -24.20
C LYS A 132 26.80 -7.46 -25.41
N GLY A 133 27.31 -6.25 -25.19
CA GLY A 133 27.54 -5.26 -26.26
C GLY A 133 26.26 -4.72 -26.90
N GLY A 134 25.13 -4.86 -26.21
CA GLY A 134 23.81 -4.37 -26.60
C GLY A 134 23.44 -3.05 -25.91
N SER A 135 22.14 -2.74 -25.90
CA SER A 135 21.62 -1.51 -25.30
C SER A 135 20.19 -1.66 -24.78
N VAL A 136 19.71 -0.65 -24.06
CA VAL A 136 18.29 -0.53 -23.68
C VAL A 136 17.55 0.46 -24.59
N ARG A 137 16.26 0.20 -24.82
CA ARG A 137 15.28 1.12 -25.43
C ARG A 137 14.20 1.45 -24.41
N TYR A 138 14.40 2.56 -23.70
CA TYR A 138 13.51 3.04 -22.65
C TYR A 138 12.54 4.14 -23.11
N ASP A 139 12.71 4.60 -24.36
CA ASP A 139 12.00 5.73 -24.97
C ASP A 139 10.68 5.33 -25.66
N LEU A 140 10.31 4.05 -25.62
CA LEU A 140 9.17 3.49 -26.34
C LEU A 140 8.18 2.81 -25.37
N ASP A 141 6.91 3.14 -25.52
CA ASP A 141 5.80 2.37 -24.96
C ASP A 141 5.16 1.53 -26.08
N LEU A 142 5.68 0.31 -26.28
CA LEU A 142 5.14 -0.59 -27.31
C LEU A 142 3.75 -1.13 -26.96
N VAL A 143 3.31 -1.07 -25.70
CA VAL A 143 1.96 -1.50 -25.32
C VAL A 143 0.94 -0.48 -25.80
N ASP A 144 1.27 0.82 -25.73
CA ASP A 144 0.46 1.89 -26.29
C ASP A 144 0.16 1.68 -27.78
N GLU A 145 1.16 1.23 -28.55
CA GLU A 145 1.01 0.98 -29.99
C GLU A 145 0.03 -0.16 -30.34
N ILE A 146 -0.34 -1.02 -29.38
CA ILE A 146 -1.21 -2.19 -29.60
C ILE A 146 -2.50 -2.15 -28.77
N TRP A 147 -2.61 -1.25 -27.80
CA TRP A 147 -3.78 -1.12 -26.94
C TRP A 147 -4.71 -0.03 -27.45
N GLU A 148 -5.45 -0.34 -28.52
CA GLU A 148 -6.33 0.60 -29.23
C GLU A 148 -7.38 1.28 -28.32
N GLU A 149 -7.88 0.57 -27.31
CA GLU A 149 -8.86 1.06 -26.32
C GLU A 149 -8.21 1.35 -24.96
N ARG A 150 -6.96 1.83 -24.93
CA ARG A 150 -6.29 2.18 -23.68
C ARG A 150 -7.06 3.28 -22.95
N PRO A 151 -7.44 3.09 -21.68
CA PRO A 151 -8.11 4.12 -20.92
C PRO A 151 -7.26 5.40 -20.85
N PRO A 152 -7.85 6.60 -20.94
CA PRO A 152 -7.10 7.83 -20.76
C PRO A 152 -6.59 7.94 -19.31
N LEU A 153 -5.59 8.81 -19.09
CA LEU A 153 -5.22 9.22 -17.73
C LEU A 153 -6.44 9.84 -17.04
N SER A 154 -6.54 9.66 -15.72
CA SER A 154 -7.64 10.22 -14.94
C SER A 154 -7.70 11.74 -15.09
N GLU A 155 -8.90 12.27 -15.31
CA GLU A 155 -9.22 13.71 -15.34
C GLU A 155 -10.06 14.11 -14.12
N LYS A 156 -10.09 13.29 -13.06
CA LYS A 156 -10.89 13.57 -11.86
C LYS A 156 -10.39 14.84 -11.16
N PRO A 157 -11.30 15.63 -10.57
CA PRO A 157 -10.93 16.90 -9.93
C PRO A 157 -10.10 16.68 -8.66
N ALA A 158 -9.21 17.63 -8.40
CA ALA A 158 -8.49 17.76 -7.14
C ALA A 158 -9.33 18.51 -6.10
N PHE A 159 -8.96 18.38 -4.83
CA PHE A 159 -9.54 19.16 -3.72
C PHE A 159 -8.48 19.65 -2.74
N LEU A 160 -8.75 20.77 -2.07
CA LEU A 160 -7.91 21.29 -0.99
C LEU A 160 -8.17 20.53 0.30
N LEU A 161 -7.09 20.24 1.03
CA LEU A 161 -7.16 19.76 2.39
C LEU A 161 -7.04 20.96 3.35
N ASP A 162 -8.15 21.33 3.98
CA ASP A 162 -8.20 22.44 4.93
C ASP A 162 -7.18 22.28 6.07
N ILE A 163 -6.67 23.40 6.58
CA ILE A 163 -5.67 23.42 7.65
C ILE A 163 -6.14 22.73 8.94
N ARG A 164 -7.46 22.69 9.19
CA ARG A 164 -8.06 21.94 10.32
C ARG A 164 -7.83 20.44 10.23
N TYR A 165 -7.54 19.94 9.03
CA TYR A 165 -7.19 18.54 8.78
C TYR A 165 -5.67 18.38 8.66
N ALA A 166 -5.03 19.22 7.87
CA ALA A 166 -3.60 19.12 7.57
C ALA A 166 -2.68 19.51 8.75
N GLY A 167 -3.12 20.41 9.65
CA GLY A 167 -2.35 20.88 10.80
C GLY A 167 -1.18 21.82 10.50
N GLU A 168 -0.67 21.82 9.26
CA GLU A 168 0.47 22.63 8.82
C GLU A 168 0.24 23.23 7.44
N THR A 169 0.61 24.51 7.28
CA THR A 169 0.46 25.25 6.02
C THR A 169 1.53 24.85 5.01
N VAL A 170 1.24 25.02 3.72
CA VAL A 170 2.18 24.77 2.61
C VAL A 170 3.47 25.59 2.79
N GLU A 171 3.36 26.86 3.19
CA GLU A 171 4.53 27.71 3.49
C GLU A 171 5.48 27.08 4.52
N LYS A 172 4.96 26.54 5.63
CA LYS A 172 5.78 25.91 6.68
C LYS A 172 6.40 24.61 6.20
N LYS A 173 5.65 23.79 5.47
CA LYS A 173 6.16 22.56 4.84
C LYS A 173 7.29 22.87 3.86
N LEU A 174 7.11 23.85 2.98
CA LEU A 174 8.14 24.31 2.04
C LEU A 174 9.38 24.85 2.76
N SER A 175 9.21 25.55 3.88
CA SER A 175 10.34 26.03 4.70
C SER A 175 11.19 24.86 5.22
N ARG A 176 10.56 23.80 5.74
CA ARG A 176 11.25 22.58 6.19
C ARG A 176 11.96 21.86 5.04
N VAL A 177 11.29 21.71 3.90
CA VAL A 177 11.86 21.07 2.70
C VAL A 177 13.06 21.85 2.17
N ARG A 178 12.95 23.18 2.04
CA ARG A 178 14.05 24.04 1.58
C ARG A 178 15.24 24.02 2.53
N LYS A 179 15.01 23.95 3.85
CA LYS A 179 16.09 23.75 4.82
C LYS A 179 16.82 22.43 4.59
N ALA A 180 16.11 21.33 4.34
CA ALA A 180 16.73 20.04 4.03
C ALA A 180 17.51 20.10 2.70
N MET A 181 17.01 20.83 1.69
CA MET A 181 17.75 21.08 0.44
C MET A 181 19.05 21.86 0.70
N GLU A 182 19.01 22.92 1.52
CA GLU A 182 20.18 23.71 1.89
C GLU A 182 21.26 22.87 2.61
N GLU A 183 20.85 22.00 3.54
CA GLU A 183 21.73 21.07 4.25
C GLU A 183 22.44 20.09 3.29
N GLN A 184 21.75 19.71 2.20
CA GLN A 184 22.28 18.88 1.12
C GLN A 184 22.99 19.69 0.01
N LYS A 185 23.04 21.02 0.14
CA LYS A 185 23.60 21.96 -0.86
C LYS A 185 22.95 21.84 -2.24
N ALA A 186 21.65 21.56 -2.27
CA ALA A 186 20.86 21.46 -3.49
C ALA A 186 20.16 22.79 -3.81
N ASP A 187 20.08 23.12 -5.10
CA ASP A 187 19.34 24.30 -5.58
C ASP A 187 17.86 23.97 -5.83
N VAL A 188 17.58 22.74 -6.23
CA VAL A 188 16.25 22.23 -6.51
C VAL A 188 16.05 20.82 -5.98
N LEU A 189 14.82 20.46 -5.67
CA LEU A 189 14.38 19.08 -5.37
C LEU A 189 13.35 18.65 -6.40
N VAL A 190 13.58 17.50 -7.05
CA VAL A 190 12.60 16.85 -7.93
C VAL A 190 11.82 15.81 -7.14
N ILE A 191 10.50 15.93 -7.11
CA ILE A 191 9.59 15.04 -6.39
C ILE A 191 8.73 14.31 -7.43
N THR A 192 8.72 12.98 -7.34
CA THR A 192 7.99 12.08 -8.25
C THR A 192 6.87 11.32 -7.57
N SER A 193 6.91 11.16 -6.26
CA SER A 193 5.91 10.49 -5.44
C SER A 193 4.66 11.36 -5.25
N LEU A 194 3.49 10.80 -5.54
CA LEU A 194 2.22 11.53 -5.57
C LEU A 194 1.75 11.99 -4.19
N ASP A 195 1.98 11.15 -3.18
CA ASP A 195 1.63 11.41 -1.79
C ASP A 195 2.48 12.53 -1.19
N ASP A 196 3.77 12.59 -1.52
CA ASP A 196 4.67 13.68 -1.11
C ASP A 196 4.21 15.04 -1.67
N ILE A 197 3.81 15.08 -2.95
CA ILE A 197 3.32 16.30 -3.61
C ILE A 197 1.98 16.73 -2.99
N GLY A 198 1.05 15.79 -2.80
CA GLY A 198 -0.23 16.06 -2.15
C GLY A 198 -0.08 16.56 -0.72
N TRP A 199 0.82 15.95 0.06
CA TRP A 199 1.14 16.39 1.41
C TRP A 199 1.78 17.77 1.44
N LEU A 200 2.75 18.05 0.55
CA LEU A 200 3.46 19.33 0.50
C LEU A 200 2.52 20.49 0.20
N LEU A 201 1.60 20.30 -0.75
CA LEU A 201 0.73 21.35 -1.27
C LEU A 201 -0.66 21.40 -0.61
N ASN A 202 -0.93 20.52 0.36
CA ASN A 202 -2.26 20.35 0.97
C ASN A 202 -3.37 20.16 -0.08
N ILE A 203 -3.09 19.36 -1.11
CA ILE A 203 -4.06 18.97 -2.13
C ILE A 203 -4.22 17.46 -2.11
N ARG A 204 -5.36 16.99 -2.59
CA ARG A 204 -5.65 15.57 -2.83
C ARG A 204 -6.31 15.41 -4.19
N GLY A 205 -6.19 14.21 -4.74
CA GLY A 205 -6.83 13.82 -6.00
C GLY A 205 -7.60 12.52 -5.83
N ASN A 206 -8.07 11.95 -6.94
CA ASN A 206 -8.68 10.62 -6.96
C ASN A 206 -8.21 9.85 -8.20
N ASP A 207 -7.01 10.16 -8.69
CA ASP A 207 -6.50 9.64 -9.96
C ASP A 207 -6.09 8.16 -9.87
N VAL A 208 -5.70 7.73 -8.68
CA VAL A 208 -5.42 6.34 -8.36
C VAL A 208 -6.62 5.80 -7.60
N GLU A 209 -7.10 4.62 -7.99
CA GLU A 209 -8.24 4.00 -7.32
C GLU A 209 -7.93 3.75 -5.84
N TYR A 210 -8.87 4.10 -4.96
CA TYR A 210 -8.76 4.09 -3.50
C TYR A 210 -7.85 5.15 -2.88
N PHE A 211 -6.72 5.48 -3.50
CA PHE A 211 -5.75 6.41 -2.91
C PHE A 211 -6.06 7.86 -3.33
N PRO A 212 -6.14 8.81 -2.38
CA PRO A 212 -6.47 10.21 -2.66
C PRO A 212 -5.31 11.01 -3.28
N LEU A 213 -4.73 10.46 -4.35
CA LEU A 213 -3.52 10.91 -5.03
C LEU A 213 -3.86 11.65 -6.33
N LEU A 214 -2.99 12.58 -6.69
CA LEU A 214 -3.08 13.40 -7.89
C LEU A 214 -1.86 13.13 -8.76
N LEU A 215 -2.06 12.62 -9.98
CA LEU A 215 -1.00 12.42 -10.96
C LEU A 215 -0.28 13.75 -11.22
N SER A 216 0.94 13.85 -10.70
CA SER A 216 1.71 15.08 -10.75
C SER A 216 3.20 14.86 -10.48
N TYR A 217 4.03 15.78 -10.97
CA TYR A 217 5.43 15.92 -10.54
C TYR A 217 5.64 17.31 -9.96
N ALA A 218 6.64 17.49 -9.10
CA ALA A 218 7.00 18.82 -8.60
C ALA A 218 8.51 19.04 -8.66
N VAL A 219 8.89 20.28 -8.99
CA VAL A 219 10.26 20.78 -8.82
C VAL A 219 10.21 21.93 -7.82
N VAL A 220 10.74 21.69 -6.62
CA VAL A 220 10.83 22.69 -5.56
C VAL A 220 12.12 23.47 -5.74
N GLY A 221 12.02 24.79 -5.91
CA GLY A 221 13.16 25.71 -5.91
C GLY A 221 13.23 26.52 -4.61
N LYS A 222 14.19 27.45 -4.57
CA LYS A 222 14.46 28.32 -3.40
C LYS A 222 13.26 29.20 -3.00
N ASP A 223 12.48 29.67 -3.96
CA ASP A 223 11.40 30.63 -3.76
C ASP A 223 10.06 30.23 -4.41
N ARG A 224 10.06 29.26 -5.33
CA ARG A 224 8.84 28.77 -6.01
C ARG A 224 8.76 27.25 -6.10
N VAL A 225 7.61 26.75 -6.52
CA VAL A 225 7.39 25.35 -6.90
C VAL A 225 6.84 25.30 -8.32
N ASP A 226 7.47 24.52 -9.19
CA ASP A 226 6.94 24.21 -10.53
C ASP A 226 6.22 22.85 -10.44
N LEU A 227 4.88 22.85 -10.52
CA LEU A 227 4.01 21.67 -10.47
C LEU A 227 3.64 21.23 -11.90
N TYR A 228 3.83 19.96 -12.24
CA TYR A 228 3.51 19.39 -13.54
C TYR A 228 2.29 18.49 -13.38
N ALA A 229 1.12 18.95 -13.84
CA ALA A 229 -0.15 18.28 -13.69
C ALA A 229 -1.14 18.75 -14.77
N ASP A 230 -2.26 18.05 -14.91
CA ASP A 230 -3.36 18.54 -15.76
C ASP A 230 -4.10 19.68 -15.06
N GLU A 231 -3.92 20.92 -15.56
CA GLU A 231 -4.52 22.12 -14.99
C GLU A 231 -6.05 22.05 -14.91
N ARG A 232 -6.70 21.28 -15.79
CA ARG A 232 -8.16 21.09 -15.82
C ARG A 232 -8.72 20.48 -14.52
N LYS A 233 -7.87 19.86 -13.71
CA LYS A 233 -8.23 19.26 -12.41
C LYS A 233 -8.37 20.28 -11.29
N PHE A 234 -7.92 21.51 -11.48
CA PHE A 234 -7.86 22.52 -10.43
C PHE A 234 -9.01 23.51 -10.52
N SER A 235 -9.73 23.69 -9.42
CA SER A 235 -10.72 24.75 -9.28
C SER A 235 -10.03 26.12 -9.18
N GLY A 236 -10.78 27.21 -9.38
CA GLY A 236 -10.26 28.57 -9.18
C GLY A 236 -9.75 28.81 -7.75
N GLU A 237 -10.31 28.11 -6.76
CA GLU A 237 -9.85 28.13 -5.37
C GLU A 237 -8.46 27.48 -5.23
N ILE A 238 -8.23 26.32 -5.85
CA ILE A 238 -6.91 25.67 -5.85
C ILE A 238 -5.87 26.53 -6.57
N LEU A 239 -6.23 27.14 -7.71
CA LEU A 239 -5.33 28.02 -8.45
C LEU A 239 -4.96 29.27 -7.64
N ALA A 240 -5.89 29.83 -6.87
CA ALA A 240 -5.60 30.93 -5.94
C ALA A 240 -4.67 30.48 -4.81
N HIS A 241 -4.94 29.32 -4.19
CA HIS A 241 -4.07 28.71 -3.18
C HIS A 241 -2.64 28.45 -3.71
N PHE A 242 -2.51 27.99 -4.96
CA PHE A 242 -1.22 27.84 -5.63
C PHE A 242 -0.50 29.18 -5.82
N GLN A 243 -1.23 30.21 -6.27
CA GLN A 243 -0.67 31.55 -6.43
C GLN A 243 -0.14 32.11 -5.09
N GLU A 244 -0.90 31.95 -4.00
CA GLU A 244 -0.51 32.38 -2.65
C GLU A 244 0.77 31.68 -2.15
N ASN A 245 0.99 30.42 -2.58
CA ASN A 245 2.14 29.61 -2.18
C ASN A 245 3.26 29.56 -3.23
N HIS A 246 3.24 30.46 -4.23
CA HIS A 246 4.23 30.53 -5.31
C HIS A 246 4.39 29.21 -6.09
N VAL A 247 3.28 28.50 -6.30
CA VAL A 247 3.19 27.29 -7.12
C VAL A 247 2.72 27.67 -8.53
N LYS A 248 3.47 27.24 -9.54
CA LYS A 248 3.12 27.42 -10.94
C LYS A 248 2.84 26.08 -11.61
N VAL A 249 1.72 25.98 -12.30
CA VAL A 249 1.30 24.75 -13.01
C VAL A 249 1.87 24.72 -14.43
N TYR A 250 2.32 23.55 -14.85
CA TYR A 250 2.76 23.20 -16.20
C TYR A 250 2.07 21.90 -16.65
N PRO A 251 1.98 21.63 -17.96
CA PRO A 251 1.52 20.34 -18.47
C PRO A 251 2.27 19.16 -17.84
N TYR A 252 1.56 18.06 -17.57
CA TYR A 252 2.08 16.90 -16.85
C TYR A 252 3.39 16.33 -17.46
N ASP A 253 3.43 16.15 -18.78
CA ASP A 253 4.61 15.58 -19.48
C ASP A 253 5.77 16.57 -19.67
N ASP A 254 5.57 17.87 -19.42
CA ASP A 254 6.63 18.87 -19.57
C ASP A 254 7.79 18.64 -18.57
N ILE A 255 7.57 17.83 -17.53
CA ILE A 255 8.63 17.43 -16.59
C ILE A 255 9.81 16.78 -17.31
N TYR A 256 9.55 15.94 -18.32
CA TYR A 256 10.60 15.22 -19.05
C TYR A 256 11.50 16.19 -19.84
N GLU A 257 10.92 17.27 -20.36
CA GLU A 257 11.67 18.37 -20.99
C GLU A 257 12.36 19.26 -19.94
N ARG A 258 11.76 19.46 -18.77
CA ARG A 258 12.42 20.17 -17.67
C ARG A 258 13.70 19.45 -17.23
N MET A 259 13.67 18.11 -17.12
CA MET A 259 14.84 17.31 -16.75
C MET A 259 16.03 17.56 -17.69
N LYS A 260 15.78 17.67 -19.00
CA LYS A 260 16.80 17.95 -20.03
C LYS A 260 17.37 19.37 -19.97
N ARG A 261 16.62 20.31 -19.39
CA ARG A 261 16.97 21.74 -19.33
C ARG A 261 17.75 22.12 -18.08
N PHE A 262 17.92 21.21 -17.11
CA PHE A 262 18.85 21.46 -16.01
C PHE A 262 20.26 21.63 -16.56
N THR A 263 20.97 22.63 -16.04
CA THR A 263 22.34 22.95 -16.48
C THR A 263 23.35 22.61 -15.39
N LYS A 264 24.64 22.58 -15.74
CA LYS A 264 25.74 22.36 -14.78
C LYS A 264 25.81 23.39 -13.63
N ASP A 265 25.11 24.51 -13.76
CA ASP A 265 25.05 25.57 -12.75
C ASP A 265 23.96 25.32 -11.69
N GLU A 266 23.15 24.26 -11.85
CA GLU A 266 22.13 23.82 -10.90
C GLU A 266 22.55 22.50 -10.23
N THR A 267 22.41 22.42 -8.90
CA THR A 267 22.51 21.16 -8.16
C THR A 267 21.13 20.57 -7.92
N VAL A 268 20.84 19.42 -8.54
CA VAL A 268 19.54 18.76 -8.51
C VAL A 268 19.53 17.66 -7.45
N MET A 269 18.72 17.83 -6.41
CA MET A 269 18.40 16.76 -5.46
C MET A 269 17.27 15.89 -6.01
N LEU A 270 17.45 14.57 -5.92
CA LEU A 270 16.48 13.59 -6.35
C LEU A 270 16.61 12.29 -5.56
N ASP A 271 15.52 11.55 -5.48
CA ASP A 271 15.46 10.23 -4.87
C ASP A 271 15.37 9.15 -5.97
N PRO A 272 16.46 8.40 -6.24
CA PRO A 272 16.43 7.35 -7.25
C PRO A 272 15.48 6.19 -6.92
N GLU A 273 15.12 5.99 -5.66
CA GLU A 273 14.22 4.90 -5.25
C GLU A 273 12.76 5.18 -5.65
N GLN A 274 12.37 6.46 -5.76
CA GLN A 274 11.01 6.90 -6.13
C GLN A 274 10.90 7.37 -7.59
N MET A 275 12.02 7.47 -8.31
CA MET A 275 12.08 8.05 -9.64
C MET A 275 12.01 6.98 -10.74
N ASN A 276 11.37 7.32 -11.86
CA ASN A 276 11.42 6.47 -13.05
C ASN A 276 12.72 6.69 -13.85
N TYR A 277 13.10 5.67 -14.60
CA TYR A 277 14.35 5.62 -15.34
C TYR A 277 14.42 6.69 -16.45
N ALA A 278 13.29 7.04 -17.07
CA ALA A 278 13.24 8.07 -18.10
C ALA A 278 13.59 9.47 -17.55
N LEU A 279 13.07 9.85 -16.37
CA LEU A 279 13.43 11.11 -15.72
C LEU A 279 14.91 11.17 -15.38
N PHE A 280 15.44 10.10 -14.78
CA PHE A 280 16.85 10.03 -14.39
C PHE A 280 17.79 10.09 -15.60
N SER A 281 17.45 9.38 -16.68
CA SER A 281 18.23 9.33 -17.91
C SER A 281 18.15 10.60 -18.75
N ASN A 282 17.10 11.41 -18.58
CA ASN A 282 16.97 12.72 -19.23
C ASN A 282 17.83 13.82 -18.59
N LEU A 283 18.41 13.59 -17.41
CA LEU A 283 19.38 14.51 -16.81
C LEU A 283 20.76 14.34 -17.43
N SER A 284 21.28 15.44 -18.01
CA SER A 284 22.66 15.50 -18.50
C SER A 284 23.67 15.05 -17.44
N GLU A 285 24.73 14.36 -17.87
CA GLU A 285 25.85 13.95 -17.01
C GLU A 285 26.61 15.14 -16.43
N GLU A 286 26.53 16.32 -17.07
CA GLU A 286 27.17 17.56 -16.59
C GLU A 286 26.44 18.19 -15.39
N VAL A 287 25.19 17.78 -15.09
CA VAL A 287 24.40 18.31 -13.98
C VAL A 287 24.87 17.68 -12.67
N SER A 288 25.06 18.50 -11.64
CA SER A 288 25.37 18.01 -10.29
C SER A 288 24.12 17.35 -9.68
N LYS A 289 24.22 16.05 -9.36
CA LYS A 289 23.12 15.23 -8.82
C LYS A 289 23.38 14.92 -7.34
N VAL A 290 22.49 15.38 -6.46
CA VAL A 290 22.44 14.92 -5.06
C VAL A 290 21.42 13.79 -4.97
N GLN A 291 21.89 12.56 -4.99
CA GLN A 291 21.04 11.37 -4.83
C GLN A 291 20.83 11.10 -3.35
N ALA A 292 19.64 11.41 -2.84
CA ALA A 292 19.29 11.30 -1.43
C ALA A 292 17.79 11.02 -1.26
N GLU A 293 17.43 10.38 -0.15
CA GLU A 293 16.03 10.11 0.21
C GLU A 293 15.22 11.41 0.24
N ASN A 294 14.01 11.38 -0.30
CA ASN A 294 13.13 12.55 -0.28
C ASN A 294 12.88 12.98 1.18
N PRO A 295 13.25 14.22 1.58
CA PRO A 295 13.08 14.66 2.96
C PRO A 295 11.62 14.64 3.44
N ILE A 296 10.66 14.74 2.51
CA ILE A 296 9.23 14.71 2.83
C ILE A 296 8.82 13.37 3.44
N LEU A 297 9.45 12.27 3.04
CA LEU A 297 9.12 10.92 3.50
C LEU A 297 9.11 10.83 5.04
N MET A 298 10.19 11.27 5.70
CA MET A 298 10.23 11.32 7.16
C MET A 298 9.36 12.43 7.76
N MET A 299 9.23 13.58 7.06
CA MET A 299 8.43 14.71 7.55
C MET A 299 6.94 14.41 7.66
N LYS A 300 6.41 13.58 6.74
CA LYS A 300 4.99 13.16 6.74
C LYS A 300 4.75 11.87 7.52
N ALA A 301 5.76 11.01 7.67
CA ALA A 301 5.64 9.79 8.46
C ALA A 301 5.28 10.10 9.92
N VAL A 302 5.82 11.18 10.48
CA VAL A 302 5.50 11.69 11.82
C VAL A 302 4.29 12.62 11.77
N LYS A 303 3.15 12.14 12.27
CA LYS A 303 1.88 12.89 12.24
C LYS A 303 1.92 14.03 13.24
N ASN A 304 1.55 15.24 12.80
CA ASN A 304 1.45 16.38 13.68
C ASN A 304 0.24 16.25 14.64
N PRO A 305 0.15 17.06 15.72
CA PRO A 305 -0.93 16.90 16.70
C PRO A 305 -2.36 17.00 16.14
N VAL A 306 -2.57 17.80 15.08
CA VAL A 306 -3.87 17.92 14.42
C VAL A 306 -4.17 16.67 13.60
N GLU A 307 -3.21 16.19 12.80
CA GLU A 307 -3.33 14.92 12.07
C GLU A 307 -3.58 13.75 13.03
N ALA A 308 -2.84 13.67 14.14
CA ALA A 308 -2.98 12.62 15.13
C ALA A 308 -4.37 12.59 15.77
N GLU A 309 -4.92 13.76 16.14
CA GLU A 309 -6.27 13.84 16.71
C GLU A 309 -7.36 13.50 15.69
N ASN A 310 -7.19 13.94 14.45
CA ASN A 310 -8.07 13.58 13.36
C ASN A 310 -8.03 12.05 13.11
N ILE A 311 -6.86 11.42 13.11
CA ILE A 311 -6.74 9.95 12.95
C ILE A 311 -7.51 9.21 14.05
N ARG A 312 -7.42 9.67 15.31
CA ARG A 312 -8.24 9.10 16.40
C ARG A 312 -9.73 9.21 16.10
N ASN A 313 -10.19 10.35 15.60
CA ASN A 313 -11.59 10.57 15.23
C ASN A 313 -12.03 9.69 14.06
N ALA A 314 -11.20 9.53 13.03
CA ALA A 314 -11.46 8.61 11.92
C ALA A 314 -11.64 7.16 12.40
N HIS A 315 -10.79 6.72 13.32
CA HIS A 315 -10.87 5.37 13.90
C HIS A 315 -12.09 5.15 14.79
N ILE A 316 -12.60 6.19 15.48
CA ILE A 316 -13.88 6.10 16.17
C ILE A 316 -15.02 5.90 15.18
N LYS A 317 -15.07 6.70 14.10
CA LYS A 317 -16.09 6.58 13.05
C LYS A 317 -16.08 5.19 12.42
N ASP A 318 -14.89 4.71 12.06
CA ASP A 318 -14.78 3.40 11.41
C ASP A 318 -15.04 2.26 12.39
N GLY A 319 -14.63 2.41 13.65
CA GLY A 319 -14.95 1.49 14.73
C GLY A 319 -16.46 1.32 14.96
N ILE A 320 -17.23 2.41 14.82
CA ILE A 320 -18.70 2.37 14.87
C ILE A 320 -19.26 1.57 13.69
N ALA A 321 -18.83 1.88 12.46
CA ALA A 321 -19.30 1.21 11.26
C ALA A 321 -19.00 -0.31 11.31
N HIS A 322 -17.78 -0.68 11.65
CA HIS A 322 -17.35 -2.08 11.70
C HIS A 322 -17.99 -2.86 12.87
N THR A 323 -18.21 -2.22 14.03
CA THR A 323 -18.92 -2.86 15.14
C THR A 323 -20.38 -3.12 14.80
N LYS A 324 -21.07 -2.16 14.15
CA LYS A 324 -22.44 -2.36 13.64
C LYS A 324 -22.51 -3.45 12.57
N PHE A 325 -21.48 -3.56 11.74
CA PHE A 325 -21.37 -4.63 10.77
C PHE A 325 -21.26 -6.00 11.44
N MET A 326 -20.39 -6.15 12.45
CA MET A 326 -20.27 -7.40 13.21
C MET A 326 -21.58 -7.77 13.90
N TYR A 327 -22.27 -6.80 14.51
CA TYR A 327 -23.60 -7.00 15.10
C TYR A 327 -24.61 -7.51 14.07
N TRP A 328 -24.73 -6.83 12.93
CA TRP A 328 -25.62 -7.24 11.84
C TRP A 328 -25.27 -8.65 11.33
N LEU A 329 -24.00 -8.92 11.08
CA LEU A 329 -23.55 -10.21 10.57
C LEU A 329 -23.93 -11.35 11.52
N LYS A 330 -23.61 -11.21 12.82
CA LYS A 330 -23.91 -12.22 13.84
C LYS A 330 -25.41 -12.43 14.09
N THR A 331 -26.22 -11.38 13.92
CA THR A 331 -27.66 -11.46 14.18
C THR A 331 -28.49 -11.84 12.95
N THR A 332 -27.94 -11.71 11.74
CA THR A 332 -28.64 -11.97 10.47
C THR A 332 -28.18 -13.26 9.77
N ILE A 333 -26.96 -13.75 10.01
CA ILE A 333 -26.46 -14.98 9.39
C ILE A 333 -27.42 -16.17 9.62
N GLY A 334 -27.72 -16.91 8.55
CA GLY A 334 -28.69 -18.01 8.56
C GLY A 334 -30.17 -17.61 8.49
N LYS A 335 -30.50 -16.32 8.66
CA LYS A 335 -31.87 -15.78 8.47
C LYS A 335 -32.09 -15.23 7.07
N GLU A 336 -31.04 -14.66 6.48
CA GLU A 336 -31.05 -14.08 5.13
C GLU A 336 -29.83 -14.55 4.34
N ARG A 337 -29.91 -14.48 3.01
CA ARG A 337 -28.79 -14.82 2.13
C ARG A 337 -27.73 -13.72 2.19
N ILE A 338 -26.57 -14.05 2.78
CA ILE A 338 -25.39 -13.18 2.79
C ILE A 338 -24.31 -13.83 1.95
N THR A 339 -23.70 -13.06 1.06
CA THR A 339 -22.54 -13.42 0.23
C THR A 339 -21.36 -12.49 0.52
N GLU A 340 -20.15 -12.85 0.11
CA GLU A 340 -18.95 -12.03 0.29
C GLU A 340 -19.14 -10.61 -0.26
N LEU A 341 -19.65 -10.48 -1.49
CA LEU A 341 -19.92 -9.18 -2.11
C LEU A 341 -20.98 -8.38 -1.34
N SER A 342 -22.05 -9.02 -0.89
CA SER A 342 -23.09 -8.32 -0.13
C SER A 342 -22.63 -7.92 1.27
N ALA A 343 -21.73 -8.70 1.88
CA ALA A 343 -21.13 -8.36 3.17
C ALA A 343 -20.20 -7.15 3.03
N SER A 344 -19.35 -7.15 2.00
CA SER A 344 -18.52 -5.99 1.63
C SER A 344 -19.36 -4.73 1.43
N ALA A 345 -20.40 -4.82 0.59
CA ALA A 345 -21.30 -3.69 0.32
C ALA A 345 -22.02 -3.20 1.58
N LYS A 346 -22.36 -4.10 2.51
CA LYS A 346 -23.00 -3.73 3.78
C LYS A 346 -22.05 -2.95 4.70
N LEU A 347 -20.79 -3.37 4.82
CA LEU A 347 -19.80 -2.65 5.61
C LEU A 347 -19.50 -1.28 5.01
N GLU A 348 -19.33 -1.19 3.69
CA GLU A 348 -19.16 0.09 3.00
C GLU A 348 -20.37 1.02 3.21
N ALA A 349 -21.60 0.50 3.13
CA ALA A 349 -22.80 1.29 3.39
C ALA A 349 -22.84 1.83 4.84
N LEU A 350 -22.35 1.07 5.82
CA LEU A 350 -22.24 1.51 7.21
C LEU A 350 -21.16 2.59 7.39
N ARG A 351 -20.04 2.49 6.67
CA ARG A 351 -19.02 3.56 6.60
C ARG A 351 -19.58 4.83 5.95
N GLY A 352 -20.37 4.68 4.89
CA GLY A 352 -21.06 5.78 4.21
C GLY A 352 -22.09 6.53 5.06
N MET A 353 -22.48 5.98 6.22
CA MET A 353 -23.31 6.69 7.21
C MET A 353 -22.49 7.57 8.17
N GLN A 354 -21.17 7.43 8.18
CA GLN A 354 -20.29 8.26 9.01
C GLN A 354 -19.98 9.59 8.32
N GLU A 355 -19.91 10.67 9.10
CA GLU A 355 -19.58 11.99 8.56
C GLU A 355 -18.22 11.99 7.87
N HIS A 356 -18.12 12.71 6.75
CA HIS A 356 -16.88 12.93 6.01
C HIS A 356 -16.23 11.69 5.37
N PHE A 357 -16.94 10.56 5.27
CA PHE A 357 -16.48 9.41 4.51
C PHE A 357 -16.30 9.78 3.02
N LEU A 358 -15.14 9.42 2.46
CA LEU A 358 -14.75 9.71 1.07
C LEU A 358 -14.78 8.45 0.19
N GLY A 359 -14.70 7.26 0.79
CA GLY A 359 -14.62 5.99 0.09
C GLY A 359 -13.70 4.99 0.80
N PRO A 360 -13.61 3.75 0.31
CA PRO A 360 -12.67 2.76 0.83
C PRO A 360 -11.21 3.17 0.58
N SER A 361 -10.32 2.81 1.52
CA SER A 361 -8.87 3.12 1.43
C SER A 361 -8.05 2.13 0.64
N PHE A 362 -8.64 0.97 0.31
CA PHE A 362 -8.11 -0.04 -0.61
C PHE A 362 -9.25 -0.96 -1.05
N GLY A 363 -8.97 -1.85 -2.01
CA GLY A 363 -9.94 -2.83 -2.49
C GLY A 363 -10.34 -3.79 -1.36
N PRO A 364 -11.62 -3.85 -0.94
CA PRO A 364 -12.03 -4.61 0.23
C PRO A 364 -11.82 -6.11 0.03
N ILE A 365 -11.31 -6.77 1.07
CA ILE A 365 -11.12 -8.21 1.15
C ILE A 365 -12.22 -8.75 2.06
N CYS A 366 -13.15 -9.51 1.49
CA CYS A 366 -14.20 -10.21 2.23
C CYS A 366 -14.15 -11.67 1.82
N ALA A 367 -13.58 -12.53 2.67
CA ALA A 367 -13.15 -13.86 2.31
C ALA A 367 -13.71 -14.91 3.27
N TYR A 368 -14.49 -15.85 2.74
CA TYR A 368 -15.10 -16.93 3.50
C TYR A 368 -14.32 -18.24 3.37
N LYS A 369 -14.01 -18.88 4.50
CA LYS A 369 -13.28 -20.17 4.56
C LYS A 369 -12.01 -20.18 3.71
N GLU A 370 -11.94 -21.05 2.70
CA GLU A 370 -10.74 -21.27 1.88
C GLU A 370 -10.31 -20.03 1.10
N HIS A 371 -11.25 -19.12 0.77
CA HIS A 371 -10.90 -17.85 0.14
C HIS A 371 -10.02 -16.99 1.04
N ALA A 372 -10.18 -17.09 2.37
CA ALA A 372 -9.37 -16.33 3.32
C ALA A 372 -7.92 -16.80 3.34
N ALA A 373 -7.59 -17.99 2.84
CA ALA A 373 -6.21 -18.46 2.71
C ALA A 373 -5.43 -17.69 1.62
N CYS A 374 -6.11 -16.98 0.73
CA CYS A 374 -5.50 -16.05 -0.21
C CYS A 374 -5.42 -14.67 0.43
N ALA A 375 -4.23 -14.27 0.90
CA ALA A 375 -4.05 -13.06 1.71
C ALA A 375 -4.63 -11.77 1.09
N HIS A 376 -4.60 -11.66 -0.25
CA HIS A 376 -5.11 -10.52 -1.05
C HIS A 376 -6.31 -10.92 -1.93
N TYR A 377 -7.19 -11.79 -1.44
CA TYR A 377 -8.40 -12.18 -2.16
C TYR A 377 -9.36 -11.01 -2.33
N SER A 378 -9.86 -10.80 -3.56
CA SER A 378 -11.00 -9.92 -3.80
C SER A 378 -12.10 -10.70 -4.51
N SER A 379 -13.30 -10.66 -3.95
CA SER A 379 -14.44 -11.41 -4.47
C SER A 379 -14.93 -10.77 -5.77
N THR A 380 -15.23 -11.59 -6.78
CA THR A 380 -15.85 -11.16 -8.04
C THR A 380 -17.25 -11.78 -8.16
N PRO A 381 -18.10 -11.33 -9.09
CA PRO A 381 -19.37 -12.01 -9.35
C PRO A 381 -19.23 -13.52 -9.60
N GLU A 382 -18.11 -13.94 -10.18
CA GLU A 382 -17.79 -15.34 -10.50
C GLU A 382 -17.32 -16.13 -9.27
N THR A 383 -16.60 -15.51 -8.33
CA THR A 383 -16.09 -16.16 -7.12
C THR A 383 -16.96 -15.90 -5.88
N ASN A 384 -18.03 -15.13 -5.99
CA ASN A 384 -18.89 -14.74 -4.88
C ASN A 384 -19.61 -15.94 -4.24
N VAL A 385 -19.18 -16.33 -3.04
CA VAL A 385 -19.78 -17.43 -2.27
C VAL A 385 -20.76 -16.93 -1.20
N GLU A 386 -21.71 -17.78 -0.85
CA GLU A 386 -22.65 -17.53 0.24
C GLU A 386 -22.04 -17.92 1.59
N LEU A 387 -22.16 -17.03 2.57
CA LEU A 387 -21.76 -17.27 3.95
C LEU A 387 -22.77 -18.21 4.61
N LYS A 388 -22.29 -19.20 5.36
CA LYS A 388 -23.11 -20.15 6.13
C LYS A 388 -22.83 -19.97 7.63
N THR A 389 -23.70 -20.55 8.47
CA THR A 389 -23.57 -20.54 9.94
C THR A 389 -22.49 -21.51 10.44
N GLU A 390 -21.31 -21.46 9.84
CA GLU A 390 -20.16 -22.32 10.12
C GLU A 390 -18.87 -21.69 9.55
N GLY A 391 -17.74 -22.05 10.13
CA GLY A 391 -16.43 -21.58 9.67
C GLY A 391 -16.15 -20.10 9.95
N LEU A 392 -15.04 -19.64 9.38
CA LEU A 392 -14.51 -18.29 9.56
C LEU A 392 -14.79 -17.39 8.36
N PHE A 393 -15.01 -16.11 8.64
CA PHE A 393 -15.14 -15.05 7.65
C PHE A 393 -14.21 -13.90 8.00
N LEU A 394 -13.31 -13.57 7.07
CA LEU A 394 -12.32 -12.51 7.20
C LEU A 394 -12.79 -11.28 6.43
N THR A 395 -12.78 -10.14 7.10
CA THR A 395 -12.96 -8.82 6.48
C THR A 395 -11.72 -7.99 6.74
N ASP A 396 -10.98 -7.67 5.68
CA ASP A 396 -9.92 -6.68 5.70
C ASP A 396 -10.33 -5.51 4.80
N THR A 397 -10.59 -4.39 5.44
CA THR A 397 -11.21 -3.25 4.81
C THR A 397 -10.89 -1.96 5.56
N GLY A 398 -10.83 -0.84 4.85
CA GLY A 398 -10.60 0.46 5.44
C GLY A 398 -11.44 1.58 4.82
N GLY A 399 -11.34 2.78 5.37
CA GLY A 399 -12.04 3.97 4.89
C GLY A 399 -11.18 5.22 4.92
N HIS A 400 -11.37 6.07 3.91
CA HIS A 400 -10.90 7.44 3.93
C HIS A 400 -11.97 8.37 4.47
N TYR A 401 -11.55 9.24 5.37
CA TYR A 401 -12.29 10.34 5.95
C TYR A 401 -11.47 11.62 5.80
N TYR A 402 -12.08 12.80 5.82
CA TYR A 402 -11.26 14.03 5.91
C TYR A 402 -10.34 14.02 7.14
N GLU A 403 -10.71 13.30 8.20
CA GLU A 403 -9.93 13.12 9.40
C GLU A 403 -8.81 12.06 9.30
N GLY A 404 -8.71 11.27 8.23
CA GLY A 404 -7.63 10.29 8.09
C GLY A 404 -8.00 9.06 7.28
N SER A 405 -7.11 8.07 7.28
CA SER A 405 -7.32 6.76 6.66
C SER A 405 -7.39 5.71 7.77
N THR A 406 -8.11 4.63 7.51
CA THR A 406 -8.13 3.45 8.38
C THR A 406 -7.77 2.19 7.60
N ASP A 407 -7.17 1.24 8.31
CA ASP A 407 -6.92 -0.14 7.91
C ASP A 407 -7.35 -1.10 9.04
N ILE A 408 -8.29 -2.00 8.76
CA ILE A 408 -8.91 -2.84 9.77
C ILE A 408 -9.23 -4.22 9.20
N THR A 409 -8.52 -5.21 9.71
CA THR A 409 -8.89 -6.62 9.58
C THR A 409 -9.55 -7.20 10.82
N ARG A 410 -10.69 -7.86 10.64
CA ARG A 410 -11.29 -8.77 11.61
C ARG A 410 -11.62 -10.12 10.97
N THR A 411 -11.37 -11.19 11.71
CA THR A 411 -11.88 -12.52 11.39
C THR A 411 -12.97 -12.88 12.40
N VAL A 412 -14.09 -13.42 11.93
CA VAL A 412 -15.31 -13.70 12.71
C VAL A 412 -15.73 -15.15 12.51
N ALA A 413 -16.08 -15.85 13.58
CA ALA A 413 -16.70 -17.16 13.53
C ALA A 413 -18.20 -17.01 13.24
N LEU A 414 -18.69 -17.64 12.17
CA LEU A 414 -20.10 -17.59 11.79
C LEU A 414 -20.95 -18.71 12.42
N GLY A 415 -20.31 -19.62 13.13
CA GLY A 415 -20.92 -20.77 13.80
C GLY A 415 -19.85 -21.71 14.34
N GLU A 416 -20.04 -23.02 14.17
CA GLU A 416 -19.03 -23.99 14.59
C GLU A 416 -17.73 -23.82 13.79
N ILE A 417 -16.60 -23.87 14.50
CA ILE A 417 -15.24 -23.88 13.96
C ILE A 417 -14.48 -25.07 14.54
N THR A 418 -13.50 -25.57 13.80
CA THR A 418 -12.62 -26.66 14.20
C THR A 418 -11.68 -26.24 15.34
N GLY A 419 -11.12 -27.24 16.03
CA GLY A 419 -10.09 -26.98 17.05
C GLY A 419 -8.82 -26.35 16.48
N GLU A 420 -8.49 -26.64 15.22
CA GLU A 420 -7.34 -26.03 14.54
C GLU A 420 -7.59 -24.55 14.21
N GLU A 421 -8.73 -24.22 13.61
CA GLU A 421 -9.14 -22.82 13.36
C GLU A 421 -9.12 -22.00 14.65
N ARG A 422 -9.65 -22.56 15.75
CA ARG A 422 -9.67 -21.91 17.07
C ARG A 422 -8.26 -21.69 17.63
N ARG A 423 -7.37 -22.69 17.51
CA ARG A 423 -5.96 -22.57 17.93
C ARG A 423 -5.24 -21.49 17.14
N HIS A 424 -5.42 -21.48 15.82
CA HIS A 424 -4.82 -20.50 14.93
C HIS A 424 -5.38 -19.09 15.21
N PHE A 425 -6.69 -18.95 15.40
CA PHE A 425 -7.32 -17.67 15.77
C PHE A 425 -6.74 -17.11 17.06
N THR A 426 -6.67 -17.94 18.10
CA THR A 426 -6.12 -17.53 19.39
C THR A 426 -4.65 -17.13 19.27
N THR A 427 -3.86 -17.87 18.47
CA THR A 427 -2.45 -17.54 18.23
C THR A 427 -2.28 -16.17 17.58
N VAL A 428 -3.11 -15.86 16.57
CA VAL A 428 -3.10 -14.57 15.87
C VAL A 428 -3.46 -13.42 16.84
N VAL A 429 -4.51 -13.59 17.64
CA VAL A 429 -4.92 -12.61 18.66
C VAL A 429 -3.80 -12.37 19.69
N CYS A 430 -3.15 -13.43 20.17
CA CYS A 430 -2.02 -13.31 21.09
C CYS A 430 -0.84 -12.55 20.47
N GLY A 431 -0.53 -12.80 19.19
CA GLY A 431 0.50 -12.05 18.46
C GLY A 431 0.22 -10.56 18.43
N MET A 432 -0.99 -10.17 17.99
CA MET A 432 -1.40 -8.76 17.89
C MET A 432 -1.39 -8.09 19.27
N LEU A 433 -1.99 -8.71 20.30
CA LEU A 433 -2.02 -8.13 21.65
C LEU A 433 -0.62 -7.90 22.23
N ARG A 434 0.34 -8.80 21.96
CA ARG A 434 1.71 -8.67 22.46
C ARG A 434 2.48 -7.55 21.79
N LEU A 435 2.30 -7.33 20.49
CA LEU A 435 2.94 -6.21 19.81
C LEU A 435 2.31 -4.88 20.25
N ALA A 436 0.98 -4.81 20.32
CA ALA A 436 0.27 -3.64 20.82
C ALA A 436 0.63 -3.24 22.27
N ASP A 437 1.00 -4.19 23.14
CA ASP A 437 1.44 -3.93 24.53
C ASP A 437 2.94 -3.59 24.67
N ALA A 438 3.71 -3.64 23.58
CA ALA A 438 5.16 -3.47 23.65
C ALA A 438 5.59 -2.11 24.22
N ARG A 439 6.58 -2.16 25.13
CA ARG A 439 7.33 -0.99 25.61
C ARG A 439 8.78 -1.12 25.20
N PHE A 440 9.35 -0.07 24.64
CA PHE A 440 10.67 -0.13 24.00
C PHE A 440 11.46 1.17 24.18
N LEU A 441 12.79 1.09 24.08
CA LEU A 441 13.63 2.29 24.12
C LEU A 441 13.60 3.02 22.77
N TYR A 442 13.64 4.35 22.82
CA TYR A 442 13.88 5.19 21.65
C TYR A 442 15.14 4.73 20.90
N GLY A 443 15.06 4.69 19.57
CA GLY A 443 16.11 4.15 18.69
C GLY A 443 15.82 2.73 18.18
N CYS A 444 14.85 2.02 18.76
CA CYS A 444 14.34 0.77 18.17
C CYS A 444 13.68 1.03 16.81
N SER A 445 13.93 0.14 15.85
CA SER A 445 13.16 0.05 14.61
C SER A 445 12.08 -1.03 14.73
N GLY A 446 11.10 -1.02 13.82
CA GLY A 446 10.07 -2.07 13.81
C GLY A 446 10.61 -3.48 13.53
N MET A 447 11.82 -3.63 12.98
CA MET A 447 12.47 -4.94 12.84
C MET A 447 12.71 -5.62 14.19
N THR A 448 13.03 -4.86 15.25
CA THR A 448 13.20 -5.40 16.60
C THR A 448 11.87 -5.82 17.22
N LEU A 449 10.80 -5.08 16.93
CA LEU A 449 9.49 -5.25 17.57
C LEU A 449 8.64 -6.33 16.89
N ASP A 450 8.86 -6.60 15.61
CA ASP A 450 8.16 -7.64 14.84
C ASP A 450 8.19 -9.03 15.51
N TYR A 451 9.24 -9.34 16.28
CA TYR A 451 9.31 -10.57 17.07
C TYR A 451 8.17 -10.71 18.09
N ALA A 452 7.68 -9.61 18.68
CA ALA A 452 6.62 -9.66 19.68
C ALA A 452 5.33 -10.30 19.12
N ALA A 453 4.98 -9.98 17.88
CA ALA A 453 3.85 -10.59 17.18
C ALA A 453 4.13 -12.02 16.71
N ARG A 454 5.37 -12.33 16.30
CA ARG A 454 5.73 -13.65 15.76
C ARG A 454 6.01 -14.70 16.81
N GLU A 455 6.38 -14.31 18.02
CA GLU A 455 6.77 -15.25 19.07
C GLU A 455 5.71 -16.34 19.33
N PRO A 456 4.40 -16.03 19.45
CA PRO A 456 3.35 -17.04 19.62
C PRO A 456 3.26 -18.05 18.48
N PHE A 457 3.58 -17.62 17.26
CA PHE A 457 3.60 -18.47 16.06
C PHE A 457 4.84 -19.37 16.04
N TRP A 458 6.02 -18.79 16.25
CA TRP A 458 7.29 -19.52 16.14
C TRP A 458 7.48 -20.57 17.23
N ARG A 459 6.89 -20.37 18.42
CA ARG A 459 6.83 -21.42 19.46
C ARG A 459 6.10 -22.69 19.01
N GLN A 460 5.19 -22.56 18.05
CA GLN A 460 4.44 -23.66 17.47
C GLN A 460 5.04 -24.15 16.14
N GLY A 461 6.13 -23.54 15.66
CA GLY A 461 6.74 -23.90 14.38
C GLY A 461 5.95 -23.45 13.14
N ILE A 462 5.05 -22.46 13.29
CA ILE A 462 4.25 -21.88 12.21
C ILE A 462 4.64 -20.42 11.97
N ASN A 463 4.30 -19.86 10.80
CA ASN A 463 4.65 -18.50 10.41
C ASN A 463 3.67 -17.93 9.37
N TYR A 464 3.75 -16.62 9.11
CA TYR A 464 3.08 -15.93 8.00
C TYR A 464 4.07 -15.21 7.09
N ASN A 465 3.71 -15.14 5.80
CA ASN A 465 4.60 -14.77 4.69
C ASN A 465 4.49 -13.29 4.26
N HIS A 466 4.04 -12.40 5.16
CA HIS A 466 4.04 -10.95 4.97
C HIS A 466 4.66 -10.24 6.19
N GLY A 467 4.86 -8.93 6.11
CA GLY A 467 5.27 -8.10 7.26
C GLY A 467 4.18 -8.10 8.34
N THR A 468 4.55 -7.80 9.59
CA THR A 468 3.55 -7.67 10.66
C THR A 468 2.83 -6.32 10.61
N GLY A 469 3.38 -5.35 9.86
CA GLY A 469 2.66 -4.11 9.59
C GLY A 469 3.46 -3.10 8.79
N HIS A 470 2.80 -2.03 8.41
CA HIS A 470 3.29 -0.94 7.57
C HIS A 470 2.82 0.41 8.12
N GLY A 471 3.52 1.49 7.78
CA GLY A 471 3.07 2.83 8.11
C GLY A 471 1.78 3.18 7.37
N VAL A 472 0.99 4.10 7.93
CA VAL A 472 -0.28 4.56 7.35
C VAL A 472 -0.24 6.08 7.13
N GLY A 473 -0.58 6.49 5.90
CA GLY A 473 -0.59 7.89 5.48
C GLY A 473 -1.85 8.64 5.91
N TYR A 474 -1.69 9.91 6.30
CA TYR A 474 -2.82 10.80 6.60
C TYR A 474 -3.54 11.20 5.32
N LEU A 475 -4.69 10.54 5.07
CA LEU A 475 -5.46 10.73 3.84
C LEU A 475 -4.54 10.61 2.62
N GLY A 476 -3.81 9.50 2.51
CA GLY A 476 -2.76 9.28 1.51
C GLY A 476 -2.63 7.80 1.18
N ASN A 477 -1.41 7.30 1.01
CA ASN A 477 -1.17 5.87 0.86
C ASN A 477 -1.54 5.12 2.15
N ILE A 478 -2.25 3.98 2.02
CA ILE A 478 -2.46 3.09 3.17
C ILE A 478 -1.15 2.40 3.57
N HIS A 479 -0.31 2.06 2.60
CA HIS A 479 1.07 1.62 2.80
C HIS A 479 2.04 2.80 2.65
N GLU A 480 2.33 3.49 3.75
CA GLU A 480 3.22 4.64 3.80
C GLU A 480 4.59 4.27 4.40
N PRO A 481 5.69 4.30 3.63
CA PRO A 481 7.03 4.15 4.19
C PRO A 481 7.39 5.37 5.06
N PRO A 482 8.39 5.26 5.95
CA PRO A 482 9.32 4.13 6.12
C PRO A 482 8.98 3.20 7.29
N ALA A 483 8.03 3.59 8.14
CA ALA A 483 7.66 2.80 9.30
C ALA A 483 7.08 1.44 8.87
N ASN A 484 7.53 0.36 9.50
CA ASN A 484 7.06 -1.00 9.22
C ASN A 484 7.51 -1.98 10.32
N PHE A 485 6.80 -3.09 10.48
CA PHE A 485 7.23 -4.25 11.26
C PHE A 485 7.58 -5.41 10.32
N HIS A 486 8.86 -5.78 10.30
CA HIS A 486 9.31 -6.93 9.53
C HIS A 486 10.59 -7.53 10.13
N TRP A 487 10.60 -8.85 10.40
CA TRP A 487 11.69 -9.56 11.09
C TRP A 487 13.06 -9.53 10.39
N LYS A 488 13.09 -9.28 9.07
CA LYS A 488 14.31 -9.19 8.28
C LYS A 488 14.34 -7.96 7.41
N LYS A 489 15.54 -7.56 6.98
CA LYS A 489 15.70 -6.58 5.92
C LYS A 489 15.16 -7.15 4.60
N VAL A 490 14.27 -6.41 3.96
CA VAL A 490 13.79 -6.71 2.61
C VAL A 490 14.75 -6.03 1.62
N PRO A 491 15.39 -6.78 0.71
CA PRO A 491 16.24 -6.19 -0.33
C PRO A 491 15.49 -5.13 -1.13
N GLY A 492 16.09 -3.96 -1.34
CA GLY A 492 15.50 -2.89 -2.14
C GLY A 492 14.43 -2.03 -1.44
N LYS A 493 14.07 -2.31 -0.18
CA LYS A 493 13.33 -1.34 0.65
C LYS A 493 14.33 -0.47 1.43
N SER A 494 14.03 0.82 1.55
CA SER A 494 14.82 1.79 2.30
C SER A 494 14.96 1.37 3.77
N LYS A 495 15.82 2.11 4.49
CA LYS A 495 16.25 1.82 5.87
C LYS A 495 15.06 1.54 6.80
N TYR A 496 15.32 0.81 7.88
CA TYR A 496 14.38 0.62 9.00
C TYR A 496 14.70 1.72 10.02
N PRO A 497 14.09 2.91 9.95
CA PRO A 497 14.42 3.98 10.86
C PRO A 497 13.99 3.64 12.28
N ALA A 498 14.52 4.41 13.23
CA ALA A 498 13.95 4.43 14.56
C ALA A 498 12.47 4.82 14.47
N LEU A 499 11.63 4.21 15.30
CA LEU A 499 10.24 4.61 15.43
C LEU A 499 10.17 5.93 16.19
N GLU A 500 9.48 6.90 15.59
CA GLU A 500 9.32 8.25 16.11
C GLU A 500 7.89 8.46 16.62
N VAL A 501 7.74 9.27 17.67
CA VAL A 501 6.43 9.62 18.25
C VAL A 501 5.53 10.25 17.18
N GLY A 502 4.29 9.79 17.09
CA GLY A 502 3.33 10.22 16.08
C GLY A 502 3.38 9.43 14.77
N MET A 503 4.30 8.48 14.59
CA MET A 503 4.18 7.50 13.51
C MET A 503 2.98 6.59 13.74
N VAL A 504 2.23 6.30 12.68
CA VAL A 504 1.09 5.36 12.68
C VAL A 504 1.46 4.13 11.86
N ILE A 505 1.26 2.94 12.42
CA ILE A 505 1.70 1.65 11.86
C ILE A 505 0.62 0.60 12.13
N THR A 506 0.31 -0.26 11.16
CA THR A 506 -0.54 -1.44 11.39
C THR A 506 0.16 -2.50 12.24
N ASP A 507 -0.64 -3.30 12.95
CA ASP A 507 -0.25 -4.52 13.66
C ASP A 507 -1.23 -5.61 13.24
N GLU A 508 -0.84 -6.39 12.24
CA GLU A 508 -1.69 -7.25 11.41
C GLU A 508 -1.16 -8.70 11.27
N PRO A 509 -0.76 -9.40 12.35
CA PRO A 509 -0.34 -10.79 12.21
C PRO A 509 -1.48 -11.64 11.63
N GLY A 510 -1.10 -12.68 10.87
CA GLY A 510 -2.07 -13.56 10.22
C GLY A 510 -1.58 -14.99 10.08
N ILE A 511 -2.45 -15.86 9.57
CA ILE A 511 -2.14 -17.23 9.18
C ILE A 511 -3.04 -17.64 8.03
N TYR A 512 -2.48 -18.39 7.08
CA TYR A 512 -3.18 -18.76 5.84
C TYR A 512 -2.88 -20.22 5.53
N ILE A 513 -3.91 -21.06 5.61
CA ILE A 513 -3.83 -22.50 5.40
C ILE A 513 -4.60 -22.82 4.12
N GLU A 514 -3.84 -23.12 3.05
CA GLU A 514 -4.39 -23.43 1.72
C GLU A 514 -5.49 -24.51 1.80
N GLY A 515 -6.63 -24.25 1.16
CA GLY A 515 -7.79 -25.15 1.15
C GLY A 515 -8.54 -25.26 2.48
N SER A 516 -8.23 -24.41 3.47
CA SER A 516 -8.89 -24.45 4.78
C SER A 516 -9.39 -23.08 5.24
N HIS A 517 -8.50 -22.23 5.78
CA HIS A 517 -8.88 -20.98 6.41
C HIS A 517 -7.75 -19.96 6.34
N GLY A 518 -8.11 -18.69 6.44
CA GLY A 518 -7.19 -17.60 6.75
C GLY A 518 -7.71 -16.78 7.92
N ILE A 519 -6.79 -16.26 8.70
CA ILE A 519 -7.08 -15.42 9.86
C ILE A 519 -6.08 -14.28 9.84
N ARG A 520 -6.58 -13.06 9.97
CA ARG A 520 -5.79 -11.87 10.27
C ARG A 520 -6.60 -11.02 11.25
N ILE A 521 -5.91 -10.39 12.18
CA ILE A 521 -6.48 -9.45 13.14
C ILE A 521 -5.57 -8.24 13.14
N GLU A 522 -6.12 -7.09 12.80
CA GLU A 522 -5.34 -5.90 12.53
C GLU A 522 -5.87 -4.68 13.25
N ASN A 523 -4.95 -3.94 13.86
CA ASN A 523 -5.20 -2.62 14.40
C ASN A 523 -4.14 -1.65 13.90
N GLU A 524 -4.47 -0.37 13.80
CA GLU A 524 -3.48 0.68 13.72
C GLU A 524 -3.01 1.10 15.11
N LEU A 525 -1.71 1.33 15.23
CA LEU A 525 -0.99 1.74 16.41
C LEU A 525 -0.30 3.08 16.14
N MET A 526 -0.38 4.01 17.10
CA MET A 526 0.41 5.24 17.09
C MET A 526 1.56 5.14 18.09
N VAL A 527 2.77 5.48 17.68
CA VAL A 527 3.93 5.55 18.59
C VAL A 527 3.73 6.74 19.55
N ALA A 528 3.82 6.47 20.84
CA ALA A 528 3.61 7.44 21.90
C ALA A 528 4.78 7.48 22.89
N GLU A 529 4.95 8.64 23.55
CA GLU A 529 5.96 8.81 24.60
C GLU A 529 5.62 7.97 25.84
N GLY A 530 6.59 7.20 26.30
CA GLY A 530 6.56 6.55 27.60
C GLY A 530 7.38 7.30 28.65
N GLU A 531 7.74 6.59 29.72
CA GLU A 531 8.55 7.13 30.80
C GLU A 531 9.99 7.41 30.36
N LYS A 532 10.55 8.54 30.81
CA LYS A 532 11.98 8.83 30.70
C LYS A 532 12.67 8.58 32.03
N ASN A 533 13.68 7.73 32.03
CA ASN A 533 14.46 7.41 33.23
C ASN A 533 15.97 7.29 32.92
N GLU A 534 16.76 6.74 33.83
CA GLU A 534 18.23 6.60 33.70
C GLU A 534 18.68 5.75 32.50
N TYR A 535 17.81 4.91 31.95
CA TYR A 535 18.09 4.05 30.79
C TYR A 535 17.74 4.69 29.45
N GLY A 536 17.03 5.83 29.45
CA GLY A 536 16.65 6.57 28.24
C GLY A 536 15.17 6.93 28.19
N GLN A 537 14.73 7.33 26.99
CA GLN A 537 13.32 7.57 26.68
C GLN A 537 12.67 6.24 26.29
N PHE A 538 11.70 5.76 27.07
CA PHE A 538 10.84 4.66 26.65
C PHE A 538 9.70 5.18 25.78
N LEU A 539 9.22 4.35 24.88
CA LEU A 539 8.07 4.54 24.01
C LEU A 539 7.10 3.36 24.21
N HIS A 540 5.85 3.57 23.81
CA HIS A 540 4.84 2.53 23.73
C HIS A 540 3.90 2.79 22.54
N PHE A 541 2.96 1.89 22.31
CA PHE A 541 1.91 2.09 21.32
C PHE A 541 0.61 2.57 21.96
N GLU A 542 -0.04 3.54 21.32
CA GLU A 542 -1.45 3.88 21.51
C GLU A 542 -2.26 3.12 20.45
N ILE A 543 -3.22 2.29 20.87
CA ILE A 543 -4.13 1.63 19.94
C ILE A 543 -5.14 2.65 19.39
N LEU A 544 -5.27 2.72 18.07
CA LEU A 544 -6.24 3.58 17.38
C LEU A 544 -7.52 2.81 17.05
N THR A 545 -7.40 1.56 16.58
CA THR A 545 -8.53 0.74 16.14
C THR A 545 -9.33 0.15 17.30
N TYR A 546 -10.60 0.55 17.43
CA TYR A 546 -11.53 0.04 18.45
C TYR A 546 -12.68 -0.74 17.81
N VAL A 547 -12.46 -2.03 17.56
CA VAL A 547 -13.44 -2.99 17.02
C VAL A 547 -13.34 -4.31 17.79
N PRO A 548 -14.46 -4.92 18.23
CA PRO A 548 -14.40 -6.17 18.99
C PRO A 548 -13.60 -7.27 18.28
N ILE A 549 -12.92 -8.09 19.07
CA ILE A 549 -12.32 -9.35 18.62
C ILE A 549 -13.32 -10.44 18.97
N ASP A 550 -13.60 -11.35 18.04
CA ASP A 550 -14.63 -12.37 18.21
C ASP A 550 -14.26 -13.40 19.30
N LEU A 551 -14.93 -13.31 20.46
CA LEU A 551 -14.75 -14.25 21.56
C LEU A 551 -15.21 -15.68 21.22
N ASP A 552 -16.10 -15.86 20.25
CA ASP A 552 -16.60 -17.18 19.85
C ASP A 552 -15.49 -18.02 19.16
N ALA A 553 -14.45 -17.35 18.64
CA ALA A 553 -13.30 -17.97 17.98
C ALA A 553 -12.08 -18.16 18.90
N ILE A 554 -12.13 -17.67 20.14
CA ILE A 554 -11.03 -17.78 21.11
C ILE A 554 -11.10 -19.10 21.88
N ASP A 555 -9.93 -19.66 22.20
CA ASP A 555 -9.75 -20.64 23.27
C ASP A 555 -8.99 -19.99 24.43
N PRO A 556 -9.66 -19.61 25.54
CA PRO A 556 -9.00 -19.00 26.69
C PRO A 556 -7.95 -19.90 27.34
N GLY A 557 -8.01 -21.23 27.12
CA GLY A 557 -7.03 -22.20 27.63
C GLY A 557 -5.67 -22.11 26.93
N LEU A 558 -5.60 -21.50 25.75
CA LEU A 558 -4.36 -21.25 25.01
C LEU A 558 -3.72 -19.90 25.32
N MET A 559 -4.39 -19.06 26.11
CA MET A 559 -3.92 -17.73 26.49
C MET A 559 -3.28 -17.75 27.88
N THR A 560 -2.18 -17.04 28.04
CA THR A 560 -1.63 -16.67 29.35
C THR A 560 -2.56 -15.70 30.07
N GLU A 561 -2.43 -15.61 31.39
CA GLU A 561 -3.22 -14.65 32.18
C GLU A 561 -2.95 -13.19 31.77
N GLN A 562 -1.73 -12.86 31.34
CA GLN A 562 -1.41 -11.53 30.82
C GLN A 562 -2.17 -11.27 29.51
N GLU A 563 -2.19 -12.21 28.57
CA GLU A 563 -2.92 -12.04 27.30
C GLU A 563 -4.43 -11.90 27.51
N LYS A 564 -5.01 -12.62 28.47
CA LYS A 564 -6.42 -12.42 28.85
C LYS A 564 -6.66 -11.02 29.39
N GLN A 565 -5.77 -10.52 30.25
CA GLN A 565 -5.87 -9.14 30.77
C GLN A 565 -5.75 -8.10 29.65
N LEU A 566 -4.86 -8.30 28.68
CA LEU A 566 -4.71 -7.44 27.52
C LEU A 566 -5.99 -7.43 26.66
N LEU A 567 -6.55 -8.60 26.36
CA LEU A 567 -7.80 -8.71 25.61
C LEU A 567 -8.96 -8.04 26.36
N ASN A 568 -9.12 -8.35 27.64
CA ASN A 568 -10.19 -7.80 28.49
C ASN A 568 -10.07 -6.26 28.58
N GLY A 569 -8.85 -5.74 28.72
CA GLY A 569 -8.59 -4.30 28.72
C GLY A 569 -8.85 -3.63 27.37
N TYR A 570 -8.49 -4.30 26.27
CA TYR A 570 -8.82 -3.84 24.91
C TYR A 570 -10.34 -3.77 24.71
N HIS A 571 -11.05 -4.86 25.02
CA HIS A 571 -12.51 -4.97 24.92
C HIS A 571 -13.26 -3.97 25.79
N GLN A 572 -12.77 -3.70 27.00
CA GLN A 572 -13.31 -2.63 27.84
C GLN A 572 -13.22 -1.27 27.12
N LYS A 573 -12.06 -0.93 26.55
CA LYS A 573 -11.89 0.32 25.79
C LYS A 573 -12.80 0.38 24.55
N VAL A 574 -12.98 -0.74 23.85
CA VAL A 574 -13.93 -0.84 22.73
C VAL A 574 -15.35 -0.50 23.18
N TYR A 575 -15.82 -1.11 24.27
CA TYR A 575 -17.15 -0.83 24.81
C TYR A 575 -17.31 0.64 25.26
N GLU A 576 -16.30 1.20 25.92
CA GLU A 576 -16.31 2.59 26.40
C GLU A 576 -16.34 3.60 25.26
N LYS A 577 -15.56 3.37 24.19
CA LYS A 577 -15.42 4.29 23.06
C LYS A 577 -16.54 4.15 22.02
N ILE A 578 -16.95 2.93 21.71
CA ILE A 578 -17.93 2.68 20.64
C ILE A 578 -19.36 2.64 21.18
N GLY A 579 -19.57 2.07 22.37
CA GLY A 579 -20.89 1.87 22.97
C GLY A 579 -21.79 3.11 23.04
N PRO A 580 -21.28 4.33 23.32
CA PRO A 580 -22.09 5.55 23.31
C PRO A 580 -22.74 5.92 21.96
N HIS A 581 -22.24 5.37 20.85
CA HIS A 581 -22.70 5.66 19.49
C HIS A 581 -23.65 4.59 18.92
N LEU A 582 -23.95 3.56 19.73
CA LEU A 582 -24.80 2.45 19.36
C LEU A 582 -26.21 2.60 19.94
N THR A 583 -27.18 1.96 19.30
CA THR A 583 -28.53 1.78 19.88
C THR A 583 -28.47 0.94 21.16
N GLU A 584 -29.54 0.94 21.96
CA GLU A 584 -29.58 0.17 23.21
C GLU A 584 -29.37 -1.34 22.98
N GLU A 585 -29.96 -1.89 21.91
CA GLU A 585 -29.82 -3.29 21.53
C GLU A 585 -28.39 -3.62 21.13
N GLU A 586 -27.82 -2.87 20.18
CA GLU A 586 -26.43 -3.01 19.73
C GLU A 586 -25.43 -2.84 20.89
N ARG A 587 -25.67 -1.89 21.81
CA ARG A 587 -24.81 -1.65 22.97
C ARG A 587 -24.89 -2.78 23.99
N THR A 588 -26.07 -3.38 24.16
CA THR A 588 -26.25 -4.55 25.04
C THR A 588 -25.52 -5.76 24.47
N TRP A 589 -25.66 -6.00 23.16
CA TRP A 589 -24.88 -7.02 22.46
C TRP A 589 -23.38 -6.76 22.61
N LEU A 590 -22.91 -5.53 22.38
CA LEU A 590 -21.50 -5.18 22.49
C LEU A 590 -20.97 -5.51 23.89
N ARG A 591 -21.70 -5.17 24.96
CA ARG A 591 -21.30 -5.46 26.35
C ARG A 591 -21.07 -6.95 26.59
N GLU A 592 -21.96 -7.81 26.08
CA GLU A 592 -21.82 -9.26 26.20
C GLU A 592 -20.66 -9.79 25.35
N TYR A 593 -20.50 -9.22 24.16
CA TYR A 593 -19.49 -9.61 23.19
C TYR A 593 -18.07 -9.14 23.56
N THR A 594 -17.96 -8.14 24.44
CA THR A 594 -16.70 -7.61 25.00
C THR A 594 -16.56 -7.94 26.49
N ARG A 595 -17.20 -9.02 26.96
CA ARG A 595 -17.11 -9.48 28.35
C ARG A 595 -15.70 -10.01 28.66
N ALA A 596 -15.32 -9.95 29.94
CA ALA A 596 -14.05 -10.55 30.37
C ALA A 596 -14.09 -12.09 30.27
N ILE A 597 -12.98 -12.69 29.85
CA ILE A 597 -12.74 -14.14 29.79
C ILE A 597 -11.59 -14.60 30.68
#